data_AF-A0A376JXX9-F1
#
_entry.id   AF-A0A376JXX9-F1
#
_cell.length_a   1.000
_cell.length_b   1.000
_cell.length_c   1.000
_cell.angle_alpha   90.00
_cell.angle_beta   90.00
_cell.angle_gamma   90.00
#
_symmetry.space_group_name_H-M   'P 1'
#
loop_
_entity.id
_entity.type
_entity.pdbx_description
1 polymer ?
#
loop_
_entity_poly.entity_id
_entity_poly.type
_entity_poly.pdbx_seq_one_letter_code
_entity_poly.pdbx_strand_id
1 'polypeptide(L)'
;MMINEAQAQATATSGRGDGQYPSGLHDGAEISTAAGGQTKAEVPLTMEAVITRENLMLAYQRVVENKGTAGVDNLSVAELKPWLKKNWRSVRQALIDGNYQPRAIRRMAA
;
A
#
# COMPACT_ATOMS: atom_id res chain seq x y z
N MET A 1 1.34 26.75 -40.57
CA MET A 1 1.19 26.06 -39.27
C MET A 1 0.09 26.79 -38.52
N MET A 2 -1.05 26.12 -38.34
CA MET A 2 -2.31 26.74 -37.93
C MET A 2 -2.39 26.98 -36.42
N ILE A 3 -3.10 28.06 -36.10
CA ILE A 3 -3.53 28.59 -34.81
C ILE A 3 -4.96 28.06 -34.51
N ASN A 4 -5.31 27.91 -33.23
CA ASN A 4 -6.65 28.02 -32.57
C ASN A 4 -6.72 27.00 -31.41
N GLU A 5 -6.79 27.38 -30.13
CA GLU A 5 -7.77 28.20 -29.40
C GLU A 5 -9.22 27.68 -29.43
N ALA A 6 -9.70 27.39 -28.21
CA ALA A 6 -11.05 27.65 -27.67
C ALA A 6 -12.24 26.70 -28.00
N GLN A 7 -12.67 26.05 -26.90
CA GLN A 7 -14.02 26.08 -26.27
C GLN A 7 -15.21 25.24 -26.80
N ALA A 8 -15.95 24.74 -25.78
CA ALA A 8 -17.40 24.53 -25.62
C ALA A 8 -17.72 23.07 -25.23
N GLN A 9 -17.98 22.71 -23.96
CA GLN A 9 -19.20 22.92 -23.15
C GLN A 9 -20.53 22.58 -23.84
N ALA A 10 -21.21 21.54 -23.36
CA ALA A 10 -22.67 21.39 -23.36
C ALA A 10 -23.04 20.18 -22.46
N THR A 11 -23.56 20.41 -21.24
CA THR A 11 -24.99 20.25 -20.84
C THR A 11 -25.48 18.79 -20.86
N ALA A 12 -26.20 18.24 -19.90
CA ALA A 12 -26.77 18.70 -18.65
C ALA A 12 -27.14 17.41 -17.88
N THR A 13 -27.04 17.44 -16.55
CA THR A 13 -27.81 16.52 -15.72
C THR A 13 -29.23 17.08 -15.56
N SER A 14 -30.18 16.18 -15.35
CA SER A 14 -31.57 16.35 -14.92
C SER A 14 -32.64 16.11 -16.00
N GLY A 15 -33.22 14.91 -15.90
CA GLY A 15 -34.47 14.48 -16.52
C GLY A 15 -35.06 13.40 -15.64
N ARG A 16 -35.76 13.83 -14.58
CA ARG A 16 -36.58 13.01 -13.69
C ARG A 16 -37.65 12.27 -14.51
N GLY A 17 -37.76 10.97 -14.34
CA GLY A 17 -38.80 10.16 -14.97
C GLY A 17 -38.93 8.81 -14.30
N ASP A 18 -39.73 8.76 -13.24
CA ASP A 18 -40.35 7.55 -12.71
C ASP A 18 -41.03 6.77 -13.87
N GLY A 19 -40.78 5.46 -13.99
CA GLY A 19 -41.46 4.65 -14.99
C GLY A 19 -41.02 3.19 -15.01
N GLN A 20 -41.99 2.30 -14.93
CA GLN A 20 -41.91 0.84 -14.77
C GLN A 20 -40.98 0.08 -15.73
N TYR A 21 -40.35 -0.99 -15.22
CA TYR A 21 -40.16 -2.25 -15.97
C TYR A 21 -41.33 -3.19 -15.60
N PRO A 22 -41.71 -4.23 -16.39
CA PRO A 22 -40.92 -4.90 -17.43
C PRO A 22 -41.77 -5.36 -18.64
N SER A 23 -41.25 -6.36 -19.34
CA SER A 23 -41.90 -7.28 -20.30
C SER A 23 -41.83 -6.89 -21.77
N GLY A 24 -40.71 -7.29 -22.37
CA GLY A 24 -40.58 -7.52 -23.79
C GLY A 24 -39.51 -8.58 -24.00
N LEU A 25 -39.92 -9.70 -24.59
CA LEU A 25 -39.04 -10.72 -25.13
C LEU A 25 -38.39 -10.10 -26.38
N HIS A 26 -37.09 -9.82 -26.34
CA HIS A 26 -36.33 -9.42 -27.51
C HIS A 26 -35.08 -10.29 -27.57
N ASP A 27 -35.18 -11.31 -28.42
CA ASP A 27 -34.07 -11.88 -29.14
C ASP A 27 -33.22 -10.72 -29.70
N GLY A 28 -31.99 -10.56 -29.19
CA GLY A 28 -31.22 -9.36 -29.45
C GLY A 28 -29.78 -9.50 -29.01
N ALA A 29 -28.92 -9.86 -29.97
CA ALA A 29 -27.47 -9.74 -30.00
C ALA A 29 -26.74 -10.00 -28.67
N GLU A 30 -26.10 -11.16 -28.56
CA GLU A 30 -25.07 -11.43 -27.55
C GLU A 30 -23.98 -10.36 -27.64
N ILE A 31 -24.09 -9.32 -26.81
CA ILE A 31 -23.04 -8.31 -26.65
C ILE A 31 -21.95 -9.03 -25.88
N SER A 32 -20.98 -9.56 -26.63
CA SER A 32 -19.71 -10.05 -26.11
C SER A 32 -19.22 -9.10 -25.02
N THR A 33 -19.29 -9.55 -23.77
CA THR A 33 -19.02 -8.71 -22.60
C THR A 33 -17.59 -8.21 -22.70
N ALA A 34 -17.44 -6.91 -22.90
CA ALA A 34 -16.14 -6.27 -22.94
C ALA A 34 -15.42 -6.43 -21.60
N ALA A 35 -14.15 -6.80 -21.73
CA ALA A 35 -13.11 -6.78 -20.70
C ALA A 35 -13.31 -7.78 -19.57
N GLY A 36 -12.57 -8.89 -19.68
CA GLY A 36 -12.01 -9.56 -18.52
C GLY A 36 -11.32 -8.51 -17.66
N GLY A 37 -12.02 -8.07 -16.62
CA GLY A 37 -11.47 -7.19 -15.61
C GLY A 37 -10.33 -7.93 -14.96
N GLN A 38 -9.11 -7.66 -15.42
CA GLN A 38 -7.92 -7.90 -14.62
C GLN A 38 -8.10 -7.00 -13.39
N THR A 39 -8.73 -7.55 -12.36
CA THR A 39 -8.71 -6.94 -11.04
C THR A 39 -7.24 -6.77 -10.71
N LYS A 40 -6.85 -5.54 -10.36
CA LYS A 40 -5.58 -5.24 -9.69
C LYS A 40 -5.58 -5.99 -8.36
N ALA A 41 -5.42 -7.31 -8.41
CA ALA A 41 -5.19 -8.13 -7.25
C ALA A 41 -3.81 -7.70 -6.77
N GLU A 42 -3.80 -6.85 -5.75
CA GLU A 42 -2.56 -6.41 -5.12
C GLU A 42 -1.82 -7.67 -4.69
N VAL A 43 -0.57 -7.80 -5.13
CA VAL A 43 0.27 -8.94 -4.75
C VAL A 43 0.25 -8.99 -3.23
N PRO A 44 -0.17 -10.11 -2.61
CA PRO A 44 -0.31 -10.18 -1.17
C PRO A 44 1.03 -9.85 -0.52
N LEU A 45 1.01 -8.96 0.48
CA LEU A 45 2.20 -8.53 1.20
C LEU A 45 2.75 -9.73 2.00
N THR A 46 3.85 -10.32 1.55
CA THR A 46 4.52 -11.42 2.25
C THR A 46 5.66 -10.88 3.14
N MET A 47 6.03 -11.64 4.17
CA MET A 47 7.13 -11.24 5.06
C MET A 47 8.46 -11.15 4.31
N GLU A 48 8.66 -12.00 3.29
CA GLU A 48 9.84 -12.01 2.42
C GLU A 48 9.96 -10.69 1.63
N ALA A 49 8.83 -10.14 1.15
CA ALA A 49 8.81 -8.85 0.48
C ALA A 49 9.16 -7.71 1.45
N VAL A 50 8.71 -7.78 2.70
CA VAL A 50 9.01 -6.79 3.74
C VAL A 50 10.50 -6.80 4.12
N ILE A 51 11.15 -7.97 4.19
CA ILE A 51 12.58 -8.10 4.56
C ILE A 51 13.55 -7.96 3.38
N THR A 52 13.08 -7.48 2.22
CA THR A 52 13.96 -7.18 1.08
C THR A 52 15.02 -6.15 1.49
N ARG A 53 16.22 -6.29 0.92
CA ARG A 53 17.34 -5.41 1.25
C ARG A 53 17.01 -3.95 0.99
N GLU A 54 16.34 -3.66 -0.13
CA GLU A 54 15.93 -2.31 -0.53
C GLU A 54 14.98 -1.70 0.49
N ASN A 55 13.92 -2.43 0.87
CA ASN A 55 12.96 -1.94 1.87
C ASN A 55 13.62 -1.71 3.23
N LEU A 56 14.50 -2.61 3.68
CA LEU A 56 15.20 -2.47 4.96
C LEU A 56 16.17 -1.28 4.97
N MET A 57 16.82 -0.96 3.85
CA MET A 57 17.67 0.23 3.76
C MET A 57 16.85 1.52 3.86
N LEU A 58 15.70 1.57 3.18
CA LEU A 58 14.77 2.71 3.30
C LEU A 58 14.23 2.84 4.73
N ALA A 59 13.85 1.73 5.35
CA ALA A 59 13.39 1.71 6.73
C ALA A 59 14.48 2.19 7.70
N TYR A 60 15.70 1.69 7.56
CA TYR A 60 16.85 2.12 8.36
C TYR A 60 17.09 3.62 8.23
N GLN A 61 17.10 4.15 7.00
CA GLN A 61 17.31 5.58 6.75
C GLN A 61 16.27 6.44 7.46
N ARG A 62 14.98 6.08 7.36
CA ARG A 62 13.89 6.78 8.06
C ARG A 62 14.05 6.76 9.57
N VAL A 63 14.46 5.62 10.15
CA VAL A 63 14.72 5.52 11.60
C VAL A 63 15.85 6.46 12.01
N VAL A 64 16.89 6.57 11.19
CA VAL A 64 18.01 7.49 11.45
C VAL A 64 17.57 8.95 11.34
N GLU A 65 16.75 9.29 10.36
CA GLU A 65 16.23 10.65 10.14
C GLU A 65 15.29 11.11 11.26
N ASN A 66 14.48 10.20 11.81
CA ASN A 66 13.55 10.51 12.88
C ASN A 66 14.25 10.88 14.20
N LYS A 67 15.52 10.46 14.39
CA LYS A 67 16.36 10.80 15.56
C LYS A 67 15.67 10.60 16.92
N GLY A 68 14.78 9.61 17.01
CA GLY A 68 14.00 9.34 18.23
C GLY A 68 14.87 8.90 19.41
N THR A 69 14.31 9.02 20.62
CA THR A 69 14.97 8.50 21.83
C THR A 69 14.94 6.97 21.86
N ALA A 70 15.95 6.37 22.50
CA ALA A 70 16.03 4.92 22.67
C ALA A 70 14.78 4.34 23.38
N GLY A 71 14.40 3.12 23.00
CA GLY A 71 13.30 2.38 23.63
C GLY A 71 13.68 1.77 24.98
N VAL A 72 12.95 0.72 25.39
CA VAL A 72 13.26 -0.04 26.63
C VAL A 72 14.62 -0.74 26.57
N ASP A 73 15.14 -0.91 25.36
CA ASP A 73 16.40 -1.59 25.05
C ASP A 73 17.62 -0.72 25.31
N ASN A 74 17.40 0.58 25.54
CA ASN A 74 18.42 1.62 25.56
C ASN A 74 19.31 1.65 24.30
N LEU A 75 18.86 1.06 23.19
CA LEU A 75 19.58 1.06 21.92
C LEU A 75 19.38 2.41 21.21
N SER A 76 20.46 3.17 21.04
CA SER A 76 20.44 4.41 20.27
C SER A 76 20.44 4.15 18.76
N VAL A 77 20.06 5.16 17.99
CA VAL A 77 20.13 5.14 16.53
C VAL A 77 21.56 4.86 16.03
N ALA A 78 22.59 5.38 16.72
CA ALA A 78 23.99 5.15 16.36
C ALA A 78 24.41 3.69 16.54
N GLU A 79 23.84 3.01 17.53
CA GLU A 79 24.12 1.60 17.86
C GLU A 79 23.27 0.62 17.05
N LEU A 80 22.23 1.10 16.37
CA LEU A 80 21.33 0.25 15.58
C LEU A 80 22.06 -0.52 14.48
N LYS A 81 22.94 0.14 13.73
CA LYS A 81 23.71 -0.50 12.64
C LYS A 81 24.61 -1.64 13.11
N PRO A 82 25.50 -1.46 14.12
CA PRO A 82 26.30 -2.57 14.64
C PRO A 82 25.45 -3.67 15.26
N TRP A 83 24.34 -3.32 15.93
CA TRP A 83 23.42 -4.32 16.49
C TRP A 83 22.77 -5.17 15.39
N LEU A 84 22.29 -4.56 14.30
CA LEU A 84 21.73 -5.28 13.16
C LEU A 84 22.76 -6.20 12.52
N LYS A 85 24.00 -5.75 12.32
CA LYS A 85 25.06 -6.62 11.76
C LYS A 85 25.27 -7.90 12.59
N LYS A 86 25.17 -7.81 13.92
CA LYS A 86 25.34 -8.94 14.83
C LYS A 86 24.11 -9.85 14.88
N ASN A 87 22.91 -9.28 14.90
CA ASN A 87 21.68 -10.02 15.23
C ASN A 87 20.76 -10.30 14.04
N TRP A 88 21.01 -9.70 12.86
CA TRP A 88 20.10 -9.75 11.72
C TRP A 88 19.73 -11.16 11.29
N ARG A 89 20.68 -12.10 11.29
CA ARG A 89 20.41 -13.49 10.89
C ARG A 89 19.33 -14.15 11.77
N SER A 90 19.37 -13.91 13.08
CA SER A 90 18.39 -14.44 14.03
C SER A 90 17.04 -13.74 13.90
N VAL A 91 17.05 -12.40 13.78
CA VAL A 91 15.82 -11.60 13.59
C VAL A 91 15.11 -12.00 12.30
N ARG A 92 15.85 -12.14 11.20
CA ARG A 92 15.31 -12.56 9.90
C ARG A 92 14.61 -13.91 9.99
N GLN A 93 15.26 -14.88 10.64
CA GLN A 93 14.69 -16.22 10.79
C GLN A 93 13.39 -16.17 11.60
N ALA A 94 13.40 -15.48 12.75
CA ALA A 94 12.20 -15.32 13.58
C ALA A 94 11.05 -14.60 12.85
N LEU A 95 11.36 -13.65 11.95
CA LEU A 95 10.35 -12.98 11.14
C LEU A 95 9.72 -13.94 10.10
N ILE A 96 10.54 -14.72 9.39
CA ILE A 96 10.06 -15.70 8.41
C ILE A 96 9.24 -16.79 9.09
N ASP A 97 9.69 -17.27 10.25
CA ASP A 97 9.00 -18.30 11.03
C ASP A 97 7.75 -17.79 11.76
N GLY A 98 7.48 -16.48 11.73
CA GLY A 98 6.35 -15.86 12.43
C GLY A 98 6.50 -15.78 13.96
N ASN A 99 7.68 -16.09 14.50
CA ASN A 99 7.95 -16.14 15.94
C ASN A 99 8.65 -14.89 16.49
N TYR A 100 8.82 -13.84 15.68
CA TYR A 100 9.43 -12.60 16.14
C TYR A 100 8.56 -11.89 17.17
N GLN A 101 9.08 -11.71 18.38
CA GLN A 101 8.42 -10.96 19.44
C GLN A 101 9.01 -9.55 19.54
N PRO A 102 8.25 -8.50 19.18
CA PRO A 102 8.70 -7.13 19.38
C PRO A 102 8.80 -6.81 20.87
N ARG A 103 9.75 -5.96 21.22
CA ARG A 103 9.94 -5.52 22.60
C ARG A 103 8.92 -4.46 22.99
N ALA A 104 8.67 -4.35 24.29
CA ALA A 104 7.71 -3.40 24.85
C ALA A 104 8.07 -1.94 24.50
N ILE A 105 7.06 -1.09 24.36
CA ILE A 105 7.24 0.34 24.06
C ILE A 105 7.53 1.11 25.36
N ARG A 106 8.50 2.03 25.32
CA ARG A 106 8.82 2.90 26.45
C ARG A 106 7.78 4.03 26.54
N ARG A 107 7.08 4.13 27.67
CA ARG A 107 6.18 5.25 27.97
C ARG A 107 7.01 6.50 28.30
N MET A 108 6.71 7.61 27.64
CA MET A 108 7.22 8.92 28.03
C MET A 108 6.28 9.53 29.07
N ALA A 109 6.83 10.12 30.13
CA ALA A 109 6.03 10.96 31.03
C ALA A 109 5.55 12.18 30.23
N ALA A 110 4.27 12.49 30.33
CA ALA A 110 3.63 13.63 29.67
C ALA A 110 3.93 14.94 30.41
#